data_AF-D7BHG3-F1
#
_entry.id   AF-D7BHG3-F1
#
_cell.length_a   1.000
_cell.length_b   1.000
_cell.length_c   1.000
_cell.angle_alpha   90.00
_cell.angle_beta   90.00
_cell.angle_gamma   90.00
#
_symmetry.space_group_name_H-M   'P 1'
#
loop_
_entity.id
_entity.type
_entity.pdbx_description
1 polymer ?
#
loop_
_entity_poly.entity_id
_entity_poly.type
_entity_poly.pdbx_seq_one_letter_code
_entity_poly.pdbx_strand_id
1 'polypeptide(L)'
;MFKNSGIARYRVFIGLAAFLAGCASAPIGQPGGVGAQGQGSFLGAIHFSLGSLIAEGNVVLGNVDVVVTLSASGIPVVSCINQGGTQAPGQNPPKVSGAASQLILHDVPIVKNGRSPFEVEANAQTSLSAKRLGCPNNNWTANIDFVFWDRATLTLTDNASGAVLEQRDFSCVTTRNPDSVTCIQL
;
A
#
# COMPACT_ATOMS: atom_id res chain seq x y z
N MET A 1 -48.14 39.99 30.59
CA MET A 1 -49.29 40.01 31.51
C MET A 1 -49.10 38.87 32.51
N PHE A 2 -48.98 39.19 33.80
CA PHE A 2 -48.68 38.28 34.91
C PHE A 2 -49.84 37.32 35.25
N LYS A 3 -49.52 36.07 35.62
CA LYS A 3 -50.10 35.26 36.74
C LYS A 3 -49.43 33.87 36.74
N ASN A 4 -48.66 33.45 37.77
CA ASN A 4 -49.06 33.01 39.13
C ASN A 4 -50.03 31.81 39.06
N SER A 5 -49.98 30.71 39.81
CA SER A 5 -49.25 30.20 40.98
C SER A 5 -49.66 28.71 41.10
N GLY A 6 -48.91 27.84 41.78
CA GLY A 6 -49.42 26.48 42.06
C GLY A 6 -48.45 25.56 42.78
N ILE A 7 -48.55 25.54 44.11
CA ILE A 7 -47.71 24.84 45.08
C ILE A 7 -48.09 23.35 45.22
N ALA A 8 -47.04 22.52 45.30
CA ALA A 8 -46.84 21.23 46.02
C ALA A 8 -48.00 20.25 46.24
N ARG A 9 -47.74 18.96 45.94
CA ARG A 9 -47.97 17.84 46.89
C ARG A 9 -46.93 16.71 46.72
N TYR A 10 -46.22 16.47 47.82
CA TYR A 10 -45.34 15.34 48.11
C TYR A 10 -46.14 14.02 48.14
N ARG A 11 -45.64 12.96 47.50
CA ARG A 11 -45.90 11.56 47.91
C ARG A 11 -44.65 10.71 47.67
N VAL A 12 -44.08 10.25 48.78
CA VAL A 12 -43.00 9.28 48.92
C VAL A 12 -43.58 7.87 48.76
N PHE A 13 -42.96 7.04 47.91
CA PHE A 13 -42.95 5.56 47.97
C PHE A 13 -41.66 5.09 47.28
N ILE A 14 -40.61 4.76 48.04
CA ILE A 14 -40.17 3.40 48.41
C ILE A 14 -39.91 2.49 47.20
N GLY A 15 -38.62 2.32 46.91
CA GLY A 15 -37.99 1.03 46.62
C GLY A 15 -38.22 0.39 45.25
N LEU A 16 -37.17 0.37 44.41
CA LEU A 16 -36.55 -0.88 43.97
C LEU A 16 -35.21 -0.56 43.28
N ALA A 17 -34.12 -1.11 43.81
CA ALA A 17 -32.83 -1.10 43.15
C ALA A 17 -32.90 -2.06 41.94
N ALA A 18 -32.78 -1.52 40.73
CA ALA A 18 -32.50 -2.30 39.54
C ALA A 18 -31.03 -2.07 39.17
N PHE A 19 -30.20 -3.09 39.41
CA PHE A 19 -28.86 -3.22 38.84
C PHE A 19 -28.97 -3.09 37.32
N LEU A 20 -28.52 -1.96 36.77
CA LEU A 20 -28.19 -1.88 35.35
C LEU A 20 -26.87 -2.64 35.17
N ALA A 21 -27.00 -3.89 34.74
CA ALA A 21 -25.88 -4.66 34.19
C ALA A 21 -25.27 -3.84 33.05
N GLY A 22 -24.08 -3.31 33.27
CA GLY A 22 -23.25 -2.75 32.22
C GLY A 22 -22.91 -3.87 31.24
N CYS A 23 -23.44 -3.80 30.02
CA CYS A 23 -22.94 -4.57 28.91
C CYS A 23 -21.53 -4.05 28.60
N ALA A 24 -20.51 -4.65 29.21
CA ALA A 24 -19.14 -4.47 28.77
C ALA A 24 -19.09 -4.96 27.31
N SER A 25 -18.97 -4.03 26.36
CA SER A 25 -18.63 -4.35 24.99
C SER A 25 -17.23 -4.99 25.01
N ALA A 26 -17.18 -6.30 24.88
CA ALA A 26 -15.95 -6.99 24.56
C ALA A 26 -15.36 -6.35 23.29
N PRO A 27 -14.04 -6.08 23.22
CA PRO A 27 -13.42 -5.78 21.93
C PRO A 27 -13.70 -6.97 21.02
N ILE A 28 -14.31 -6.70 19.88
CA ILE A 28 -14.45 -7.66 18.80
C ILE A 28 -13.01 -8.05 18.46
N GLY A 29 -12.63 -9.27 18.85
CA GLY A 29 -11.38 -9.85 18.39
C GLY A 29 -11.38 -9.81 16.88
N GLN A 30 -10.34 -9.20 16.31
CA GLN A 30 -10.04 -9.31 14.88
C GLN A 30 -10.20 -10.78 14.48
N PRO A 31 -11.04 -11.10 13.47
CA PRO A 31 -10.95 -12.40 12.86
C PRO A 31 -9.56 -12.51 12.26
N GLY A 32 -8.76 -13.42 12.81
CA GLY A 32 -7.60 -13.96 12.13
C GLY A 32 -8.03 -14.42 10.74
N GLY A 33 -7.17 -14.13 9.76
CA GLY A 33 -7.46 -14.30 8.34
C GLY A 33 -8.13 -15.64 8.04
N VAL A 34 -9.36 -15.56 7.55
CA VAL A 34 -9.88 -16.59 6.67
C VAL A 34 -9.33 -16.27 5.29
N GLY A 35 -8.32 -17.02 4.86
CA GLY A 35 -7.98 -17.05 3.44
C GLY A 35 -9.24 -17.45 2.69
N ALA A 36 -9.77 -16.53 1.88
CA ALA A 36 -10.92 -16.79 1.03
C ALA A 36 -10.50 -17.86 0.01
N GLN A 37 -10.77 -19.12 0.32
CA GLN A 37 -10.60 -20.21 -0.62
C GLN A 37 -11.61 -20.02 -1.76
N GLY A 38 -11.14 -19.46 -2.87
CA GLY A 38 -11.89 -19.32 -4.13
C GLY A 38 -11.89 -17.93 -4.77
N GLN A 39 -11.35 -16.91 -4.12
CA GLN A 39 -11.23 -15.55 -4.67
C GLN A 39 -9.80 -15.32 -5.16
N GLY A 40 -9.60 -14.39 -6.11
CA GLY A 40 -8.42 -14.33 -6.99
C GLY A 40 -7.04 -14.54 -6.34
N SER A 41 -6.08 -15.06 -7.13
CA SER A 41 -4.74 -15.46 -6.65
C SER A 41 -3.67 -15.29 -7.73
N PHE A 42 -2.42 -15.04 -7.32
CA PHE A 42 -1.24 -15.02 -8.20
C PHE A 42 -0.87 -16.43 -8.69
N LEU A 43 -0.58 -16.56 -9.98
CA LEU A 43 -0.17 -17.80 -10.61
C LEU A 43 1.34 -17.86 -10.86
N GLY A 44 1.94 -18.97 -10.43
CA GLY A 44 3.33 -19.28 -10.72
C GLY A 44 4.31 -18.29 -10.10
N ALA A 45 5.50 -18.21 -10.71
CA ALA A 45 6.54 -17.27 -10.34
C ALA A 45 6.24 -15.87 -10.91
N ILE A 46 6.62 -14.84 -10.15
CA ILE A 46 6.59 -13.46 -10.61
C ILE A 46 7.93 -13.14 -11.26
N HIS A 47 7.89 -12.55 -12.45
CA HIS A 47 9.07 -12.08 -13.14
C HIS A 47 9.31 -10.62 -12.81
N PHE A 48 10.58 -10.26 -12.57
CA PHE A 48 10.98 -8.89 -12.30
C PHE A 48 11.96 -8.42 -13.36
N SER A 49 11.80 -7.19 -13.83
CA SER A 49 12.68 -6.54 -14.79
C SER A 49 13.03 -5.11 -14.33
N LEU A 50 14.00 -4.48 -14.99
CA LEU A 50 14.48 -3.14 -14.65
C LEU A 50 14.04 -2.10 -15.69
N GLY A 51 13.41 -1.03 -15.20
CA GLY A 51 13.21 0.29 -15.80
C GLY A 51 13.09 1.27 -14.63
N SER A 52 11.89 1.35 -14.05
CA SER A 52 11.74 1.29 -12.58
C SER A 52 11.39 -0.16 -12.16
N LEU A 53 11.09 -0.50 -10.89
CA LEU A 53 10.90 -1.94 -10.56
C LEU A 53 9.60 -2.45 -11.19
N ILE A 54 9.72 -3.29 -12.23
CA ILE A 54 8.58 -3.86 -12.94
C ILE A 54 8.33 -5.28 -12.43
N ALA A 55 7.08 -5.60 -12.13
CA ALA A 55 6.64 -6.95 -11.81
C ALA A 55 5.59 -7.43 -12.80
N GLU A 56 5.82 -8.61 -13.35
CA GLU A 56 4.98 -9.27 -14.34
C GLU A 56 4.55 -10.64 -13.83
N GLY A 57 3.32 -11.02 -14.15
CA GLY A 57 2.81 -12.34 -13.80
C GLY A 57 1.40 -12.56 -14.31
N ASN A 58 0.75 -13.59 -13.76
CA ASN A 58 -0.64 -13.90 -14.06
C ASN A 58 -1.43 -14.00 -12.76
N VAL A 59 -2.71 -13.65 -12.82
CA VAL A 59 -3.67 -13.86 -11.73
C VAL A 59 -4.86 -14.67 -12.21
N VAL A 60 -5.47 -15.44 -11.31
CA VAL A 60 -6.83 -15.96 -11.46
C VAL A 60 -7.76 -14.99 -10.74
N LEU A 61 -8.95 -14.75 -11.29
CA LEU A 61 -9.85 -13.72 -10.77
C LEU A 61 -11.02 -14.25 -9.93
N GLY A 62 -11.35 -15.54 -10.00
CA GLY A 62 -12.41 -16.11 -9.15
C GLY A 62 -13.77 -15.40 -9.27
N ASN A 63 -14.07 -14.83 -10.45
CA ASN A 63 -15.28 -14.04 -10.73
C ASN A 63 -15.38 -12.67 -10.01
N VAL A 64 -14.27 -12.12 -9.53
CA VAL A 64 -14.21 -10.77 -8.95
C VAL A 64 -13.22 -9.88 -9.71
N ASP A 65 -13.44 -8.57 -9.66
CA ASP A 65 -12.45 -7.59 -10.10
C ASP A 65 -11.36 -7.47 -9.04
N VAL A 66 -10.10 -7.46 -9.46
CA VAL A 66 -8.96 -7.39 -8.54
C VAL A 66 -8.06 -6.20 -8.86
N VAL A 67 -7.41 -5.69 -7.83
CA VAL A 67 -6.35 -4.70 -7.93
C VAL A 67 -5.04 -5.38 -7.54
N VAL A 68 -4.09 -5.41 -8.48
CA VAL A 68 -2.71 -5.81 -8.19
C VAL A 68 -1.94 -4.55 -7.82
N THR A 69 -1.40 -4.50 -6.61
CA THR A 69 -0.53 -3.40 -6.15
C THR A 69 0.88 -3.91 -5.95
N LEU A 70 1.85 -3.27 -6.61
CA LEU A 70 3.27 -3.44 -6.32
C LEU A 70 3.72 -2.27 -5.45
N SER A 71 4.30 -2.58 -4.29
CA SER A 71 5.05 -1.62 -3.48
C SER A 71 6.51 -2.06 -3.41
N ALA A 72 7.43 -1.13 -3.60
CA ALA A 72 8.86 -1.39 -3.59
C ALA A 72 9.57 -0.35 -2.72
N SER A 73 10.73 -0.72 -2.18
CA SER A 73 11.60 0.24 -1.49
C SER A 73 13.07 -0.06 -1.75
N GLY A 74 13.90 0.98 -1.69
CA GLY A 74 15.30 0.87 -2.06
C GLY A 74 16.11 2.13 -1.82
N ILE A 75 17.42 2.04 -2.00
CA ILE A 75 18.34 3.17 -1.84
C ILE A 75 18.50 3.88 -3.20
N PRO A 76 18.14 5.16 -3.34
CA PRO A 76 18.26 5.86 -4.61
C PRO A 76 19.69 6.33 -4.86
N VAL A 77 20.06 6.41 -6.14
CA VAL A 77 21.18 7.22 -6.63
C VAL A 77 20.62 8.58 -7.01
N VAL A 78 21.08 9.62 -6.33
CA VAL A 78 20.57 10.98 -6.53
C VAL A 78 21.64 11.85 -7.15
N SER A 79 21.26 12.59 -8.18
CA SER A 79 22.00 13.69 -8.76
C SER A 79 21.36 15.02 -8.36
N CYS A 80 22.17 15.95 -7.87
CA CYS A 80 21.75 17.28 -7.47
C CYS A 80 22.20 18.32 -8.49
N ILE A 81 21.29 19.15 -8.99
CA ILE A 81 21.56 20.20 -9.98
C ILE A 81 21.33 21.56 -9.31
N ASN A 82 22.31 22.46 -9.36
CA ASN A 82 22.15 23.82 -8.84
C ASN A 82 21.46 24.73 -9.88
N GLN A 83 21.08 25.94 -9.47
CA GLN A 83 20.45 26.93 -10.37
C GLN A 83 21.37 27.40 -11.52
N GLY A 84 22.68 27.20 -11.39
CA GLY A 84 23.66 27.45 -12.44
C GLY A 84 23.90 26.27 -13.37
N GLY A 85 23.13 25.17 -13.24
CA GLY A 85 23.23 23.96 -14.07
C GLY A 85 24.37 23.01 -13.70
N THR A 86 25.13 23.26 -12.63
CA THR A 86 26.18 22.34 -12.16
C THR A 86 25.57 21.13 -11.46
N GLN A 87 26.01 19.93 -11.87
CA GLN A 87 25.59 18.66 -11.30
C GLN A 87 26.59 18.18 -10.23
N ALA A 88 26.07 17.69 -9.10
CA ALA A 88 26.85 17.09 -8.02
C ALA A 88 26.13 15.84 -7.49
N PRO A 89 26.85 14.82 -7.01
CA PRO A 89 26.22 13.64 -6.41
C PRO A 89 25.54 13.98 -5.08
N GLY A 90 24.33 13.45 -4.89
CA GLY A 90 23.61 13.51 -3.63
C GLY A 90 24.34 12.75 -2.53
N GLN A 91 24.32 13.29 -1.32
CA GLN A 91 25.04 12.75 -0.17
C GLN A 91 24.10 11.96 0.73
N ASN A 92 24.35 10.66 0.88
CA ASN A 92 23.62 9.74 1.77
C ASN A 92 22.09 9.90 1.71
N PRO A 93 21.48 9.69 0.53
CA PRO A 93 20.03 9.76 0.42
C PRO A 93 19.37 8.66 1.29
N PRO A 94 18.23 8.95 1.94
CA PRO A 94 17.47 7.96 2.66
C PRO A 94 16.85 6.97 1.68
N LYS A 95 16.37 5.85 2.23
CA LYS A 95 15.54 4.90 1.50
C LYS A 95 14.29 5.59 0.94
N VAL A 96 13.96 5.28 -0.30
CA VAL A 96 12.73 5.72 -0.97
C VAL A 96 11.81 4.52 -1.19
N SER A 97 10.52 4.81 -1.31
CA SER A 97 9.49 3.85 -1.70
C SER A 97 8.92 4.22 -3.06
N GLY A 98 8.39 3.21 -3.75
CA GLY A 98 7.58 3.34 -4.94
C GLY A 98 6.35 2.45 -4.83
N ALA A 99 5.26 2.84 -5.47
CA ALA A 99 4.08 1.99 -5.56
C ALA A 99 3.31 2.26 -6.85
N ALA A 100 2.73 1.20 -7.41
CA ALA A 100 1.81 1.27 -8.54
C ALA A 100 0.75 0.18 -8.42
N SER A 101 -0.40 0.42 -9.05
CA SER A 101 -1.50 -0.53 -9.04
C SER A 101 -2.14 -0.67 -10.40
N GLN A 102 -2.57 -1.88 -10.74
CA GLN A 102 -3.33 -2.20 -11.94
C GLN A 102 -4.66 -2.82 -11.56
N LEU A 103 -5.76 -2.26 -12.08
CA LEU A 103 -7.08 -2.86 -12.00
C LEU A 103 -7.23 -3.90 -13.12
N ILE A 104 -7.68 -5.10 -12.75
CA ILE A 104 -7.95 -6.20 -13.68
C ILE A 104 -9.40 -6.59 -13.51
N LEU A 105 -10.18 -6.36 -14.58
CA LEU A 105 -11.60 -6.69 -14.60
C LEU A 105 -11.81 -8.16 -14.97
N HIS A 106 -12.83 -8.78 -14.39
CA HIS A 106 -13.16 -10.18 -14.68
C HIS A 106 -13.83 -10.40 -16.05
N ASP A 107 -14.37 -9.34 -16.66
CA ASP A 107 -15.17 -9.39 -17.88
C ASP A 107 -14.37 -9.07 -19.16
N VAL A 108 -13.09 -8.71 -19.06
CA VAL A 108 -12.25 -8.43 -20.23
C VAL A 108 -11.89 -9.70 -21.01
N PRO A 109 -11.83 -9.66 -22.36
CA PRO A 109 -11.65 -10.85 -23.21
C PRO A 109 -10.39 -11.68 -22.94
N ILE A 110 -9.36 -11.09 -22.32
CA ILE A 110 -8.10 -11.76 -21.96
C ILE A 110 -8.32 -12.80 -20.84
N VAL A 111 -9.37 -12.65 -20.02
CA VAL A 111 -9.69 -13.51 -18.86
C VAL A 111 -10.33 -14.84 -19.27
N LYS A 112 -10.63 -15.06 -20.56
CA LYS A 112 -11.45 -16.19 -21.06
C LYS A 112 -10.91 -17.59 -20.72
N ASN A 113 -9.65 -17.73 -20.29
CA ASN A 113 -9.04 -18.99 -19.87
C ASN A 113 -8.70 -19.04 -18.37
N GLY A 114 -9.31 -18.19 -17.54
CA GLY A 114 -9.09 -18.16 -16.09
C GLY A 114 -7.71 -17.63 -15.68
N ARG A 115 -6.99 -16.96 -16.59
CA ARG A 115 -5.70 -16.31 -16.33
C ARG A 115 -5.72 -14.92 -16.92
N SER A 116 -5.32 -13.94 -16.14
CA SER A 116 -5.16 -12.55 -16.58
C SER A 116 -3.74 -12.10 -16.31
N PRO A 117 -2.98 -11.69 -17.33
CA PRO A 117 -1.65 -11.15 -17.14
C PRO A 117 -1.74 -9.79 -16.44
N PHE A 118 -0.70 -9.46 -15.68
CA PHE A 118 -0.51 -8.14 -15.09
C PHE A 118 0.92 -7.67 -15.32
N GLU A 119 1.08 -6.36 -15.37
CA GLU A 119 2.35 -5.67 -15.45
C GLU A 119 2.21 -4.37 -14.64
N VAL A 120 2.96 -4.28 -13.55
CA VAL A 120 2.93 -3.12 -12.66
C VAL A 120 4.34 -2.60 -12.46
N GLU A 121 4.48 -1.29 -12.64
CA GLU A 121 5.78 -0.62 -12.60
C GLU A 121 5.85 0.36 -11.42
N ALA A 122 6.63 0.00 -10.40
CA ALA A 122 6.84 0.83 -9.21
C ALA A 122 7.94 1.88 -9.44
N ASN A 123 7.47 3.12 -9.61
CA ASN A 123 8.33 4.30 -9.71
C ASN A 123 8.63 4.86 -8.31
N ALA A 124 9.87 5.29 -8.08
CA ALA A 124 10.23 5.91 -6.80
C ALA A 124 9.53 7.25 -6.61
N GLN A 125 9.04 7.46 -5.39
CA GLN A 125 8.39 8.69 -5.01
C GLN A 125 9.41 9.83 -4.84
N THR A 126 9.14 10.95 -5.50
CA THR A 126 9.98 12.17 -5.44
C THR A 126 9.47 13.21 -4.45
N SER A 127 8.54 12.84 -3.56
CA SER A 127 7.93 13.76 -2.58
C SER A 127 8.90 14.28 -1.51
N LEU A 128 10.10 13.70 -1.42
CA LEU A 128 11.15 14.16 -0.52
C LEU A 128 11.78 15.46 -1.02
N SER A 129 12.04 16.39 -0.11
CA SER A 129 12.74 17.63 -0.46
C SER A 129 14.16 17.33 -0.97
N ALA A 130 14.71 18.19 -1.82
CA ALA A 130 16.05 17.99 -2.36
C ALA A 130 17.12 17.82 -1.27
N LYS A 131 17.04 18.61 -0.18
CA LYS A 131 17.92 18.44 0.99
C LYS A 131 17.77 17.05 1.62
N ARG A 132 16.55 16.51 1.69
CA ARG A 132 16.30 15.19 2.26
C ARG A 132 16.82 14.08 1.36
N LEU A 133 16.82 14.29 0.05
CA LEU A 133 17.44 13.41 -0.95
C LEU A 133 18.97 13.54 -1.04
N GLY A 134 19.61 14.27 -0.12
CA GLY A 134 21.06 14.38 -0.02
C GLY A 134 21.66 15.57 -0.75
N CYS A 135 20.86 16.49 -1.31
CA CYS A 135 21.39 17.73 -1.86
C CYS A 135 21.80 18.72 -0.75
N PRO A 136 22.72 19.66 -1.03
CA PRO A 136 23.23 20.59 -0.02
C PRO A 136 22.14 21.40 0.69
N ASN A 137 21.13 21.85 -0.06
CA ASN A 137 19.96 22.55 0.45
C ASN A 137 18.79 22.44 -0.56
N ASN A 138 17.64 23.01 -0.22
CA ASN A 138 16.43 22.97 -1.06
C ASN A 138 16.47 23.93 -2.28
N ASN A 139 17.54 24.71 -2.49
CA ASN A 139 17.70 25.51 -3.72
C ASN A 139 18.27 24.68 -4.88
N TRP A 140 18.71 23.45 -4.61
CA TRP A 140 19.12 22.48 -5.60
C TRP A 140 17.92 21.63 -6.04
N THR A 141 17.94 21.14 -7.27
CA THR A 141 17.00 20.17 -7.79
C THR A 141 17.58 18.76 -7.63
N ALA A 142 16.86 17.85 -6.99
CA ALA A 142 17.25 16.46 -6.88
C ALA A 142 16.63 15.64 -8.02
N ASN A 143 17.44 14.84 -8.71
CA ASN A 143 17.02 13.86 -9.69
C ASN A 143 17.38 12.46 -9.19
N ILE A 144 16.43 11.52 -9.19
CA ILE A 144 16.70 10.12 -8.87
C ILE A 144 17.08 9.44 -10.19
N ASP A 145 18.35 9.07 -10.33
CA ASP A 145 18.88 8.47 -11.57
C ASP A 145 18.65 6.95 -11.61
N PHE A 146 18.61 6.31 -10.44
CA PHE A 146 18.40 4.87 -10.28
C PHE A 146 17.97 4.56 -8.84
N VAL A 147 17.36 3.41 -8.60
CA VAL A 147 17.05 2.94 -7.24
C VAL A 147 17.52 1.51 -7.08
N PHE A 148 18.37 1.29 -6.08
CA PHE A 148 18.75 -0.05 -5.65
C PHE A 148 17.62 -0.66 -4.81
N TRP A 149 16.67 -1.32 -5.48
CA TRP A 149 15.52 -1.95 -4.84
C TRP A 149 15.96 -3.18 -4.05
N ASP A 150 15.58 -3.23 -2.76
CA ASP A 150 15.92 -4.32 -1.85
C ASP A 150 14.69 -5.10 -1.36
N ARG A 151 13.50 -4.51 -1.48
CA ARG A 151 12.23 -5.07 -1.01
C ARG A 151 11.14 -4.75 -2.02
N ALA A 152 10.29 -5.74 -2.27
CA ALA A 152 9.06 -5.58 -3.00
C ALA A 152 7.93 -6.39 -2.35
N THR A 153 6.71 -5.87 -2.43
CA THR A 153 5.49 -6.52 -1.94
C THR A 153 4.45 -6.41 -3.04
N LEU A 154 3.92 -7.56 -3.46
CA LEU A 154 2.75 -7.64 -4.32
C LEU A 154 1.53 -7.96 -3.48
N THR A 155 0.51 -7.13 -3.59
CA THR A 155 -0.78 -7.33 -2.92
C THR A 155 -1.87 -7.45 -3.97
N LEU A 156 -2.68 -8.49 -3.83
CA LEU A 156 -3.89 -8.69 -4.61
C LEU A 156 -5.08 -8.37 -3.71
N THR A 157 -5.91 -7.44 -4.16
CA THR A 157 -7.06 -6.96 -3.40
C THR A 157 -8.33 -7.09 -4.24
N ASP A 158 -9.44 -7.48 -3.63
CA ASP A 158 -10.76 -7.39 -4.25
C ASP A 158 -11.15 -5.91 -4.40
N ASN A 159 -11.43 -5.49 -5.64
CA ASN A 159 -11.78 -4.11 -5.95
C ASN A 159 -13.10 -3.65 -5.29
N ALA A 160 -14.06 -4.56 -5.08
CA ALA A 160 -15.37 -4.23 -4.53
C ALA A 160 -15.35 -4.12 -3.01
N SER A 161 -14.69 -5.07 -2.33
CA SER A 161 -14.66 -5.12 -0.85
C SER A 161 -13.42 -4.45 -0.23
N GLY A 162 -12.35 -4.26 -1.00
CA GLY A 162 -11.05 -3.84 -0.48
C GLY A 162 -10.33 -4.93 0.33
N ALA A 163 -10.85 -6.16 0.35
CA ALA A 163 -10.24 -7.28 1.07
C ALA A 163 -8.95 -7.74 0.39
N VAL A 164 -7.90 -7.95 1.16
CA VAL A 164 -6.65 -8.55 0.66
C VAL A 164 -6.90 -10.03 0.42
N LEU A 165 -6.76 -10.45 -0.84
CA LEU A 165 -6.94 -11.83 -1.30
C LEU A 165 -5.64 -12.61 -1.17
N GLU A 166 -4.53 -12.00 -1.56
CA GLU A 166 -3.20 -12.59 -1.47
C GLU A 166 -2.13 -11.50 -1.31
N GLN A 167 -1.04 -11.82 -0.61
CA GLN A 167 0.15 -10.97 -0.54
C GLN A 167 1.39 -11.84 -0.72
N ARG A 168 2.37 -11.33 -1.48
CA ARG A 168 3.70 -11.93 -1.63
C ARG A 168 4.77 -10.90 -1.36
N ASP A 169 5.70 -11.26 -0.49
CA ASP A 169 6.84 -10.43 -0.13
C ASP A 169 8.12 -10.97 -0.79
N PHE A 170 8.95 -10.06 -1.26
CA PHE A 170 10.17 -10.37 -1.99
C PHE A 170 11.36 -9.61 -1.40
N SER A 171 12.50 -10.30 -1.35
CA SER A 171 13.81 -9.70 -1.17
C SER A 171 14.47 -9.57 -2.52
N CYS A 172 14.81 -8.34 -2.91
CA CYS A 172 15.40 -8.04 -4.21
C CYS A 172 16.87 -7.64 -4.08
N VAL A 173 17.63 -7.90 -5.13
CA VAL A 173 18.98 -7.38 -5.34
C VAL A 173 19.02 -6.82 -6.75
N THR A 174 19.36 -5.55 -6.87
CA THR A 174 19.49 -4.86 -8.16
C THR A 174 20.91 -4.34 -8.36
N THR A 175 21.41 -4.38 -9.58
CA THR A 175 22.71 -3.79 -9.98
C THR A 175 22.51 -2.80 -11.12
N ARG A 176 23.42 -1.83 -11.26
CA ARG A 176 23.37 -0.74 -12.27
C ARG A 176 24.48 -0.84 -13.33
N ASN A 177 25.30 -1.90 -13.31
CA ASN A 177 26.33 -2.17 -14.32
C ASN A 177 26.96 -3.57 -14.10
N PRO A 178 26.57 -4.62 -14.85
CA PRO A 178 25.42 -4.63 -15.75
C PRO A 178 24.12 -4.44 -14.98
N ASP A 179 23.08 -3.96 -15.66
CA ASP A 179 21.75 -3.85 -15.07
C ASP A 179 21.18 -5.26 -14.86
N SER A 180 20.88 -5.59 -13.61
CA SER A 180 20.27 -6.88 -13.27
C SER A 180 19.35 -6.75 -12.07
N VAL A 181 18.29 -7.56 -12.04
CA VAL A 181 17.38 -7.69 -10.90
C VAL A 181 17.22 -9.17 -10.58
N THR A 182 17.25 -9.48 -9.28
CA THR A 182 16.92 -10.80 -8.78
C THR A 182 16.08 -10.63 -7.53
N CYS A 183 14.85 -11.12 -7.56
CA CYS A 183 13.95 -11.08 -6.43
C CYS A 183 13.58 -12.50 -6.02
N ILE A 184 13.68 -12.79 -4.71
CA ILE A 184 13.37 -14.09 -4.12
C ILE A 184 12.17 -13.89 -3.20
N GLN A 185 11.16 -14.72 -3.36
CA GLN A 185 10.00 -14.72 -2.48
C GLN A 185 10.40 -15.18 -1.06
N LEU A 186 9.90 -14.47 -0.06
CA LEU A 186 10.17 -14.72 1.37
C LEU A 186 9.20 -15.72 2.00
#